data_AF-A0A1J5L033-F1
#
_entry.id   AF-A0A1J5L033-F1
#
_cell.length_a   1.000
_cell.length_b   1.000
_cell.length_c   1.000
_cell.angle_alpha   90.00
_cell.angle_beta   90.00
_cell.angle_gamma   90.00
#
_symmetry.space_group_name_H-M   'P 1'
#
loop_
_entity.id
_entity.type
_entity.pdbx_description
1 polymer ?
#
loop_
_entity_poly.entity_id
_entity_poly.type
_entity_poly.pdbx_seq_one_letter_code
_entity_poly.pdbx_strand_id
1 'polypeptide(L)'
;MNPTQFDLIKFKSDLSKLRVLLILITAINLAYMIVVFGNAKLWLELYIKYNALWILIALQIMVAAIFIWFNWVRMPLKKEAKISNTFMLLFLGIFGMWLWFPNKADLKTLSKKINH
;
A
#
# COMPACT_ATOMS: atom_id res chain seq x y z
N MET A 1 -4.79 30.59 6.48
CA MET A 1 -4.31 29.57 5.51
C MET A 1 -5.52 29.14 4.68
N ASN A 2 -5.43 29.15 3.35
CA ASN A 2 -6.55 28.75 2.49
C ASN A 2 -6.84 27.25 2.72
N PRO A 3 -8.10 26.81 2.93
CA PRO A 3 -8.41 25.40 3.26
C PRO A 3 -7.82 24.40 2.28
N THR A 4 -7.75 24.74 0.99
CA THR A 4 -7.16 23.92 -0.08
C THR A 4 -5.67 23.63 0.08
N GLN A 5 -4.88 24.55 0.65
CA GLN A 5 -3.45 24.35 0.87
C GLN A 5 -3.17 23.42 2.05
N PHE A 6 -3.99 23.50 3.11
CA PHE A 6 -3.89 22.61 4.26
C PHE A 6 -4.18 21.16 3.87
N ASP A 7 -5.22 20.94 3.07
CA ASP A 7 -5.60 19.61 2.58
C ASP A 7 -4.51 18.97 1.70
N LEU A 8 -3.79 19.79 0.92
CA LEU A 8 -2.68 19.33 0.09
C LEU A 8 -1.46 18.88 0.88
N ILE A 9 -1.09 19.63 1.93
CA ILE A 9 0.03 19.27 2.81
C ILE A 9 -0.29 17.96 3.53
N LYS A 10 -1.51 17.83 4.03
CA LYS A 10 -1.99 16.61 4.68
C LYS A 10 -2.01 15.43 3.71
N PHE A 11 -2.51 15.61 2.50
CA PHE A 11 -2.53 14.57 1.46
C PHE A 11 -1.12 14.06 1.11
N LYS A 12 -0.15 14.96 0.92
CA LYS A 12 1.24 14.59 0.66
C LYS A 12 1.87 13.84 1.84
N SER A 13 1.61 14.30 3.06
CA SER A 13 2.08 13.63 4.29
C SER A 13 1.51 12.23 4.40
N ASP A 14 0.21 12.06 4.19
CA ASP A 14 -0.46 10.75 4.26
C ASP A 14 0.09 9.81 3.18
N LEU A 15 0.28 10.28 1.94
CA LEU A 15 0.95 9.48 0.90
C LEU A 15 2.37 9.06 1.31
N SER A 16 3.15 9.95 1.91
CA SER A 16 4.49 9.59 2.39
C SER A 16 4.44 8.48 3.45
N LYS A 17 3.45 8.50 4.35
CA LYS A 17 3.23 7.42 5.33
C LYS A 17 2.84 6.11 4.66
N LEU A 18 1.94 6.15 3.66
CA LEU A 18 1.58 4.97 2.85
C LEU A 18 2.81 4.39 2.13
N ARG A 19 3.73 5.23 1.64
CA ARG A 19 4.98 4.77 1.03
C ARG A 19 5.86 4.03 2.03
N VAL A 20 6.04 4.58 3.24
CA VAL A 20 6.81 3.91 4.29
C VAL A 20 6.17 2.58 4.67
N LEU A 21 4.84 2.54 4.83
CA LEU A 21 4.11 1.30 5.08
C LEU A 21 4.35 0.26 3.98
N LEU A 22 4.30 0.67 2.71
CA LEU A 22 4.57 -0.20 1.56
C LEU A 22 6.00 -0.76 1.55
N ILE A 23 6.98 0.07 1.90
CA ILE A 23 8.39 -0.35 1.99
C ILE A 23 8.55 -1.37 3.13
N LEU A 24 7.96 -1.10 4.31
CA LEU A 24 8.03 -2.00 5.46
C LEU A 24 7.40 -3.37 5.15
N ILE A 25 6.20 -3.40 4.57
CA ILE A 25 5.55 -4.67 4.22
C ILE A 25 6.34 -5.41 3.13
N THR A 26 6.92 -4.69 2.17
CA THR A 26 7.78 -5.31 1.14
C THR A 26 9.04 -5.91 1.76
N ALA A 27 9.68 -5.22 2.71
CA ALA A 27 10.85 -5.73 3.42
C ALA A 27 10.52 -6.99 4.25
N ILE A 28 9.37 -7.01 4.93
CA ILE A 28 8.90 -8.19 5.69
C ILE A 28 8.68 -9.38 4.75
N ASN A 29 8.05 -9.17 3.59
CA ASN A 29 7.84 -10.24 2.61
C ASN A 29 9.16 -10.76 2.02
N LEU A 30 10.10 -9.87 1.72
CA LEU A 30 11.44 -10.25 1.25
C LEU A 30 12.21 -11.04 2.31
N ALA A 31 12.19 -10.60 3.57
CA ALA A 31 12.81 -11.32 4.67
C ALA A 31 12.20 -12.72 4.84
N TYR A 32 10.87 -12.83 4.77
CA TYR A 32 10.20 -14.12 4.79
C TYR A 32 10.62 -15.03 3.63
N MET A 33 10.69 -14.50 2.39
CA MET A 33 11.18 -15.26 1.24
C MET A 33 12.63 -15.75 1.44
N ILE A 34 13.52 -14.91 1.97
CA ILE A 34 14.89 -15.30 2.27
C ILE A 34 14.93 -16.47 3.27
N VAL A 35 14.08 -16.46 4.30
CA VAL A 35 14.01 -17.56 5.27
C VAL A 35 13.49 -18.84 4.62
N VAL A 36 12.43 -18.74 3.80
CA VAL A 36 11.84 -19.88 3.08
C VAL A 36 12.87 -20.57 2.18
N PHE A 37 13.65 -19.79 1.41
CA PHE A 37 14.63 -20.35 0.46
C PHE A 37 16.00 -20.64 1.10
N GLY A 38 16.38 -19.92 2.16
CA GLY A 38 17.70 -20.00 2.77
C GLY A 38 17.81 -20.99 3.93
N ASN A 39 16.71 -21.32 4.62
CA ASN A 39 16.75 -22.22 5.77
C ASN A 39 15.43 -22.99 5.99
N ALA A 40 15.34 -24.17 5.38
CA ALA A 40 14.17 -25.04 5.46
C ALA A 40 13.77 -25.43 6.90
N LYS A 41 14.74 -25.59 7.81
CA LYS A 41 14.48 -25.96 9.21
C LYS A 41 13.81 -24.81 9.97
N LEU A 42 14.34 -23.59 9.84
CA LEU A 42 13.74 -22.38 10.41
C LEU A 42 12.35 -22.11 9.84
N TRP A 43 12.16 -22.32 8.54
CA TRP A 43 10.85 -22.19 7.91
C TRP A 43 9.83 -23.16 8.52
N LEU A 44 10.21 -24.43 8.72
CA LEU A 44 9.31 -25.46 9.26
C LEU A 44 8.90 -25.14 10.70
N GLU A 45 9.82 -24.63 11.52
CA GLU A 45 9.52 -24.14 12.88
C GLU A 45 8.58 -22.92 12.85
N LEU A 46 8.81 -21.95 11.97
CA LEU A 46 7.94 -20.78 11.81
C LEU A 46 6.54 -21.14 11.31
N TYR A 47 6.45 -22.11 10.39
CA TYR A 47 5.18 -22.56 9.82
C TYR A 47 4.35 -23.32 10.85
N ILE A 48 4.92 -24.36 11.48
CA ILE A 48 4.17 -25.28 12.36
C ILE A 48 3.95 -24.68 13.75
N LYS A 49 4.96 -24.04 14.33
CA LYS A 49 4.91 -23.62 15.74
C LYS A 49 4.29 -22.24 15.93
N TYR A 50 4.50 -21.34 14.97
CA TYR A 50 4.11 -19.93 15.09
C TYR A 50 2.99 -19.51 14.14
N ASN A 51 2.51 -20.40 13.26
CA ASN A 51 1.49 -20.07 12.26
C ASN A 51 1.84 -18.79 11.47
N ALA A 52 3.13 -18.58 11.20
CA ALA A 52 3.64 -17.31 10.64
C ALA A 52 2.97 -16.95 9.31
N LEU A 53 2.54 -17.94 8.53
CA LEU A 53 1.78 -17.75 7.30
C LEU A 53 0.46 -17.01 7.54
N TRP A 54 -0.31 -17.40 8.57
CA TRP A 54 -1.58 -16.76 8.88
C TRP A 54 -1.41 -15.32 9.34
N ILE A 55 -0.35 -15.05 10.11
CA ILE A 55 0.00 -13.69 10.53
C ILE A 55 0.38 -12.83 9.32
N LEU A 56 1.17 -13.36 8.39
CA LEU A 56 1.54 -12.67 7.16
C LEU A 56 0.34 -12.38 6.26
N ILE A 57 -0.56 -13.35 6.09
CA ILE A 57 -1.80 -13.16 5.32
C ILE A 57 -2.67 -12.07 5.97
N ALA A 58 -2.87 -12.13 7.29
CA ALA A 58 -3.64 -11.12 8.01
C ALA A 58 -3.03 -9.72 7.86
N LEU A 59 -1.71 -9.62 7.96
CA LEU A 59 -0.99 -8.36 7.75
C LEU A 59 -1.16 -7.82 6.33
N GLN A 60 -1.10 -8.68 5.31
CA GLN A 60 -1.29 -8.29 3.91
C GLN A 60 -2.73 -7.80 3.66
N ILE A 61 -3.73 -8.50 4.19
CA ILE A 61 -5.14 -8.08 4.09
C ILE A 61 -5.34 -6.73 4.77
N MET A 62 -4.74 -6.52 5.94
CA MET A 62 -4.81 -5.25 6.66
C MET A 62 -4.20 -4.10 5.84
N VAL A 63 -3.01 -4.29 5.27
CA VAL A 63 -2.38 -3.26 4.43
C VAL A 63 -3.20 -3.00 3.17
N ALA A 64 -3.70 -4.06 2.50
CA ALA A 64 -4.56 -3.91 1.33
C ALA A 64 -5.82 -3.10 1.66
N ALA A 65 -6.47 -3.34 2.81
CA ALA A 65 -7.63 -2.58 3.25
C ALA A 65 -7.32 -1.09 3.44
N ILE A 66 -6.15 -0.75 4.01
CA ILE A 66 -5.69 0.64 4.16
C ILE A 66 -5.52 1.32 2.79
N PHE A 67 -4.89 0.63 1.83
CA PHE A 67 -4.69 1.16 0.48
C PHE A 67 -6.01 1.37 -0.27
N ILE A 68 -6.93 0.41 -0.17
CA ILE A 68 -8.27 0.51 -0.76
C ILE A 68 -9.03 1.69 -0.13
N TRP A 69 -9.05 1.78 1.20
CA TRP A 69 -9.69 2.88 1.91
C TRP A 69 -9.14 4.24 1.47
N PHE A 70 -7.82 4.37 1.35
CA PHE A 70 -7.20 5.60 0.88
C PHE A 70 -7.58 5.92 -0.58
N ASN A 71 -7.57 4.93 -1.47
CA ASN A 71 -7.98 5.09 -2.86
C ASN A 71 -9.46 5.53 -3.00
N TRP A 72 -10.34 5.10 -2.10
CA TRP A 72 -11.75 5.50 -2.14
C TRP A 72 -12.02 6.85 -1.49
N VAL A 73 -11.42 7.12 -0.33
CA VAL A 73 -11.77 8.29 0.51
C VAL A 73 -10.89 9.51 0.22
N ARG A 74 -9.59 9.31 -0.03
CA ARG A 74 -8.61 10.42 -0.10
C ARG A 74 -8.20 10.79 -1.52
N MET A 75 -8.26 9.87 -2.48
CA MET A 75 -7.88 10.14 -3.87
C MET A 75 -8.93 10.98 -4.60
N PRO A 76 -8.55 12.13 -5.21
CA PRO A 76 -9.43 12.96 -6.04
C PRO A 76 -9.52 12.40 -7.47
N LEU A 77 -9.99 11.15 -7.58
CA LEU A 77 -10.14 10.41 -8.82
C LEU A 77 -11.63 10.17 -9.14
N LYS A 78 -11.94 9.99 -10.43
CA LYS A 78 -13.27 9.56 -10.88
C LYS A 78 -13.58 8.13 -10.38
N LYS A 79 -14.86 7.79 -10.22
CA LYS A 79 -15.29 6.48 -9.70
C LYS A 79 -14.74 5.30 -10.51
N GLU A 80 -14.74 5.39 -11.83
CA GLU A 80 -14.21 4.35 -12.73
C GLU A 80 -12.71 4.07 -12.46
N ALA A 81 -11.91 5.15 -12.32
CA ALA A 81 -10.50 5.02 -11.99
C ALA A 81 -10.30 4.43 -10.58
N LYS A 82 -11.16 4.76 -9.62
CA LYS A 82 -11.12 4.16 -8.27
C LYS A 82 -11.40 2.66 -8.31
N ILE A 83 -12.37 2.21 -9.11
CA ILE A 83 -12.71 0.80 -9.29
C ILE A 83 -11.54 0.06 -9.95
N SER A 84 -11.03 0.57 -11.08
CA SER A 84 -9.88 -0.01 -11.78
C SER A 84 -8.66 -0.16 -10.85
N ASN A 85 -8.34 0.89 -10.10
CA ASN A 85 -7.28 0.86 -9.09
C ASN A 85 -7.53 -0.17 -7.99
N THR A 86 -8.77 -0.34 -7.55
CA THR A 86 -9.12 -1.32 -6.50
C THR A 86 -8.93 -2.75 -7.00
N PHE A 87 -9.38 -3.04 -8.23
CA PHE A 87 -9.14 -4.34 -8.86
C PHE A 87 -7.64 -4.62 -8.99
N MET A 88 -6.87 -3.62 -9.42
CA MET A 88 -5.42 -3.72 -9.52
C MET A 88 -4.75 -4.03 -8.17
N LEU A 89 -5.17 -3.33 -7.10
CA LEU A 89 -4.67 -3.55 -5.73
C LEU A 89 -4.99 -4.95 -5.19
N LEU A 90 -6.19 -5.46 -5.46
CA LEU A 90 -6.63 -6.79 -5.00
C LEU A 90 -6.00 -7.92 -5.81
N PHE A 91 -5.87 -7.76 -7.13
CA PHE A 91 -5.40 -8.82 -8.03
C PHE A 91 -3.89 -8.96 -8.03
N LEU A 92 -3.15 -7.85 -8.04
CA LEU A 92 -1.67 -7.86 -8.07
C LEU A 92 -1.05 -7.80 -6.67
N GLY A 93 -1.87 -7.64 -5.62
CA GLY A 93 -1.41 -7.53 -4.24
C GLY A 93 -0.34 -6.45 -4.06
N ILE A 94 0.80 -6.83 -3.49
CA ILE A 94 1.89 -5.89 -3.19
C ILE A 94 2.45 -5.19 -4.45
N PHE A 95 2.49 -5.89 -5.59
CA PHE A 95 2.90 -5.29 -6.87
C PHE A 95 1.88 -4.27 -7.35
N GLY A 96 0.59 -4.55 -7.17
CA GLY A 96 -0.50 -3.61 -7.46
C GLY A 96 -0.40 -2.34 -6.62
N MET A 97 -0.02 -2.46 -5.35
CA MET A 97 0.19 -1.31 -4.46
C MET A 97 1.35 -0.43 -4.92
N TRP A 98 2.45 -1.03 -5.41
CA TRP A 98 3.56 -0.29 -6.00
C TRP A 98 3.18 0.43 -7.29
N LEU A 99 2.43 -0.24 -8.17
CA LEU A 99 2.01 0.34 -9.45
C LEU A 99 0.95 1.43 -9.29
N TRP A 100 0.09 1.29 -8.28
CA TRP A 100 -0.90 2.30 -7.91
C TRP A 100 -0.28 3.57 -7.32
N PHE A 101 0.89 3.46 -6.69
CA PHE A 101 1.47 4.57 -5.94
C PHE A 101 1.84 5.74 -6.88
N PRO A 102 1.29 6.95 -6.69
CA PRO A 102 1.48 8.05 -7.64
C PRO A 102 2.94 8.52 -7.67
N ASN A 103 3.45 8.77 -8.88
CA ASN A 103 4.79 9.30 -9.10
C ASN A 103 4.82 10.84 -8.90
N LYS A 104 6.01 11.46 -8.98
CA LYS A 104 6.15 12.92 -8.79
C LYS A 104 5.35 13.76 -9.80
N ALA A 105 5.16 13.27 -11.02
CA ALA A 105 4.37 13.94 -12.05
C ALA A 105 2.87 13.84 -11.74
N ASP A 106 2.40 12.66 -11.34
CA ASP A 106 1.00 12.42 -10.95
C ASP A 106 0.60 13.28 -9.76
N LEU A 107 1.49 13.46 -8.78
CA LEU A 107 1.27 14.34 -7.63
C LEU A 107 1.04 15.80 -8.03
N LYS A 108 1.74 16.30 -9.06
CA LYS A 108 1.52 17.66 -9.57
C LYS A 108 0.12 17.78 -10.19
N THR A 109 -0.30 16.76 -10.93
CA THR A 109 -1.62 16.70 -11.57
C THR A 109 -2.74 16.59 -10.55
N LEU A 110 -2.59 15.73 -9.54
CA LEU A 110 -3.53 15.60 -8.42
C LEU A 110 -3.61 16.88 -7.60
N SER A 111 -2.48 17.55 -7.39
CA SER A 111 -2.44 18.83 -6.68
C SER A 111 -3.19 19.94 -7.42
N LYS A 112 -3.16 19.96 -8.75
CA LYS A 112 -3.97 20.89 -9.54
C LYS A 112 -5.47 20.63 -9.39
N LYS A 113 -5.87 19.35 -9.30
CA LYS A 113 -7.28 18.95 -9.12
C LYS A 113 -7.85 19.22 -7.73
N ILE A 114 -7.02 19.32 -6.69
CA ILE A 114 -7.48 19.63 -5.31
C ILE A 114 -7.69 21.15 -5.12
N ASN A 115 -6.96 21.97 -5.87
CA ASN A 115 -7.02 23.43 -5.77
C ASN A 115 -8.11 24.09 -6.64
N HIS A 116 -8.85 23.28 -7.41
CA HIS A 116 -9.85 23.72 -8.39
C HIS A 116 -11.19 23.06 -8.09
#